data_AF-A0ABD0Y701-F1
#
_entry.id   AF-A0ABD0Y701-F1
#
_cell.length_a   1.000
_cell.length_b   1.000
_cell.length_c   1.000
_cell.angle_alpha   90.00
_cell.angle_beta   90.00
_cell.angle_gamma   90.00
#
_symmetry.space_group_name_H-M   'P 1'
#
loop_
_entity.id
_entity.type
_entity.pdbx_description
1 polymer ?
#
loop_
_entity_poly.entity_id
_entity_poly.type
_entity_poly.pdbx_seq_one_letter_code
_entity_poly.pdbx_strand_id
1 'polypeptide(L)'
;MFRGRPVRFVVPVDTSGSVGSGSSDNLVKLEGTKARAWRNAEGRLCASPELLCHLGCETPRFNYPLYLGKKYRYFYAISSDVDLEQPGTLIKVDTYTKTQITWSESGAFPSEPIFVPRTDSEDEDDGVVLSAVLWADNPRAVAMVALDAKSFIELGRVLFEAPGPVPKCLHGWYASRY
;
A
#
# COMPACT_ATOMS: atom_id res chain seq x y z
N MET A 1 12.28 -6.51 9.26
CA MET A 1 11.59 -5.34 9.83
C MET A 1 11.43 -4.27 8.77
N PHE A 2 10.22 -4.08 8.23
CA PHE A 2 9.94 -3.04 7.25
C PHE A 2 9.82 -1.69 7.95
N ARG A 3 10.86 -0.84 7.81
CA ARG A 3 10.89 0.51 8.40
C ARG A 3 10.44 1.60 7.44
N GLY A 4 10.25 1.27 6.16
CA GLY A 4 9.81 2.19 5.11
C GLY A 4 8.36 2.62 5.35
N ARG A 5 8.17 3.88 5.73
CA ARG A 5 6.83 4.46 5.87
C ARG A 5 6.43 5.12 4.56
N PRO A 6 5.20 4.88 4.06
CA PRO A 6 4.77 5.48 2.80
C PRO A 6 4.60 6.99 2.98
N VAL A 7 5.22 7.74 2.09
CA VAL A 7 5.17 9.20 2.07
C VAL A 7 4.79 9.71 0.68
N ARG A 8 4.08 10.84 0.61
CA ARG A 8 3.72 11.52 -0.64
C ARG A 8 4.55 12.77 -0.81
N PHE A 9 5.25 12.87 -1.93
CA PHE A 9 5.81 14.11 -2.44
C PHE A 9 4.82 14.78 -3.40
N VAL A 10 4.82 16.11 -3.44
CA VAL A 10 4.08 16.90 -4.42
C VAL A 10 5.07 17.80 -5.13
N VAL A 11 5.21 17.60 -6.44
CA VAL A 11 6.21 18.28 -7.27
C VAL A 11 5.50 19.24 -8.22
N PRO A 12 5.67 20.56 -8.07
CA PRO A 12 5.14 21.54 -9.01
C PRO A 12 5.73 21.34 -10.41
N VAL A 13 4.87 21.25 -11.42
CA VAL A 13 5.29 21.09 -12.84
C VAL A 13 5.60 22.45 -13.47
N ASP A 14 4.74 23.43 -13.23
CA ASP A 14 4.98 24.82 -13.62
C ASP A 14 5.52 25.62 -12.43
N THR A 15 6.62 26.33 -12.65
CA THR A 15 7.27 27.19 -11.66
C THR A 15 7.54 28.59 -12.20
N SER A 16 6.97 28.93 -13.36
CA SER A 16 7.25 30.15 -14.11
C SER A 16 6.69 31.44 -13.47
N GLY A 17 5.85 31.34 -12.43
CA GLY A 17 5.23 32.50 -11.76
C GLY A 17 5.70 32.80 -10.33
N SER A 18 6.60 32.01 -9.74
CA SER A 18 6.91 32.09 -8.31
C SER A 18 8.38 32.46 -8.05
N VAL A 19 8.57 33.77 -7.84
CA VAL A 19 9.54 34.48 -6.97
C VAL A 19 11.04 34.15 -7.10
N GLY A 20 11.85 35.21 -7.14
CA GLY A 20 13.30 35.18 -7.30
C GLY A 20 14.06 34.24 -6.35
N SER A 21 15.31 33.94 -6.74
CA SER A 21 16.24 33.09 -5.99
C SER A 21 16.23 33.40 -4.49
N GLY A 22 16.02 32.38 -3.65
CA GLY A 22 16.08 32.51 -2.19
C GLY A 22 14.74 32.62 -1.44
N SER A 23 13.58 32.55 -2.11
CA SER A 23 12.29 32.45 -1.41
C SER A 23 12.06 31.06 -0.79
N SER A 24 11.81 31.03 0.52
CA SER A 24 11.41 29.83 1.28
C SER A 24 9.90 29.52 1.17
N ASP A 25 9.19 30.19 0.25
CA ASP A 25 7.75 30.03 0.06
C ASP A 25 7.41 28.61 -0.41
N ASN A 26 6.34 28.07 0.18
CA ASN A 26 5.80 26.80 -0.26
C ASN A 26 5.11 26.95 -1.63
N LEU A 27 5.64 26.29 -2.65
CA LEU A 27 5.11 26.20 -4.00
C LEU A 27 3.90 25.27 -4.09
N VAL A 28 3.71 24.35 -3.12
CA VAL A 28 2.53 23.48 -3.08
C VAL A 28 1.34 24.29 -2.56
N LYS A 29 0.40 24.60 -3.45
CA LYS A 29 -0.85 25.31 -3.14
C LYS A 29 -2.09 24.40 -3.08
N LEU A 30 -1.90 23.10 -3.30
CA LEU A 30 -2.98 22.12 -3.24
C LEU A 30 -3.52 21.97 -1.81
N GLU A 31 -4.83 21.91 -1.67
CA GLU A 31 -5.48 21.59 -0.41
C GLU A 31 -5.41 20.08 -0.10
N GLY A 32 -5.54 19.73 1.19
CA GLY A 32 -5.59 18.34 1.64
C GLY A 32 -4.24 17.62 1.74
N THR A 33 -3.13 18.30 1.42
CA THR A 33 -1.77 17.78 1.57
C THR A 33 -0.92 18.61 2.52
N LYS A 34 -0.05 17.95 3.27
CA LYS A 34 1.01 18.59 4.08
C LYS A 34 2.36 18.60 3.37
N ALA A 35 2.45 18.05 2.15
CA ALA A 35 3.67 18.05 1.37
C ALA A 35 4.04 19.49 1.00
N ARG A 36 5.34 19.75 0.93
CA ARG A 36 5.87 21.07 0.58
C ARG A 36 6.92 20.94 -0.51
N ALA A 37 7.03 21.98 -1.32
CA ALA A 37 8.11 22.17 -2.27
C ALA A 37 8.53 23.64 -2.26
N TRP A 38 9.81 23.94 -2.37
CA TRP A 38 10.35 25.31 -2.36
C TRP A 38 11.65 25.37 -3.18
N ARG A 39 12.08 26.56 -3.58
CA ARG A 39 13.41 26.75 -4.18
C ARG A 39 14.41 27.15 -3.12
N ASN A 40 15.58 26.51 -3.07
CA ASN A 40 16.65 26.94 -2.17
C ASN A 40 17.39 28.19 -2.75
N ALA A 41 18.38 28.69 -2.01
CA ALA A 41 19.19 29.85 -2.44
C ALA A 41 19.93 29.64 -3.78
N GLU A 42 20.22 28.38 -4.14
CA GLU A 42 20.87 27.99 -5.39
C GLU A 42 19.87 27.79 -6.55
N GLY A 43 18.58 28.06 -6.31
CA GLY A 43 17.51 27.88 -7.29
C GLY A 43 17.05 26.43 -7.48
N ARG A 44 17.57 25.47 -6.71
CA ARG A 44 17.19 24.05 -6.78
C ARG A 44 15.83 23.81 -6.14
N LEU A 45 15.02 22.93 -6.74
CA LEU A 45 13.75 22.52 -6.17
C LEU A 45 13.99 21.51 -5.04
N CYS A 46 13.56 21.86 -3.84
CA CYS A 46 13.55 21.01 -2.65
C CYS A 46 12.11 20.59 -2.32
N ALA A 47 11.94 19.44 -1.66
CA ALA A 47 10.64 18.96 -1.23
C ALA A 47 10.70 18.29 0.14
N SER A 48 9.63 18.44 0.91
CA SER A 48 9.37 17.65 2.12
C SER A 48 8.07 16.89 1.94
N PRO A 49 8.06 15.56 2.14
CA PRO A 49 6.87 14.79 1.87
C PRO A 49 5.86 14.86 3.03
N GLU A 50 4.63 14.41 2.77
CA GLU A 50 3.68 14.09 3.83
C GLU A 50 3.65 12.59 4.12
N LEU A 51 3.46 12.22 5.39
CA LEU A 51 3.29 10.84 5.81
C LEU A 51 1.87 10.35 5.49
N LEU A 52 1.75 9.16 4.91
CA LEU A 52 0.46 8.53 4.60
C LEU A 52 0.05 7.45 5.60
N CYS A 53 1.01 6.72 6.18
CA CYS A 53 0.76 5.69 7.17
C CYS A 53 1.96 5.60 8.13
N HIS A 54 1.69 5.35 9.41
CA HIS A 54 2.73 5.19 10.42
C HIS A 54 3.36 3.78 10.41
N LEU A 55 2.65 2.81 9.84
CA LEU A 55 3.12 1.43 9.68
C LEU A 55 4.07 1.32 8.48
N GLY A 56 5.03 0.39 8.59
CA GLY A 56 5.89 0.02 7.47
C GLY A 56 5.03 -0.62 6.38
N CYS A 57 5.09 -0.09 5.16
CA CYS A 57 4.31 -0.60 4.03
C CYS A 57 5.25 -1.01 2.91
N GLU A 58 5.20 -2.29 2.54
CA GLU A 58 5.97 -2.86 1.43
C GLU A 58 5.07 -3.58 0.43
N THR A 59 5.62 -3.84 -0.77
CA THR A 59 4.91 -4.47 -1.89
C THR A 59 3.51 -3.87 -2.13
N PRO A 60 3.41 -2.54 -2.36
CA PRO A 60 2.12 -1.88 -2.45
C PRO A 60 1.35 -2.31 -3.70
N ARG A 61 0.05 -2.52 -3.54
CA ARG A 61 -0.91 -2.80 -4.59
C ARG A 61 -2.08 -1.85 -4.49
N PHE A 62 -2.76 -1.60 -5.58
CA PHE A 62 -3.99 -0.81 -5.62
C PHE A 62 -4.84 -1.30 -6.80
N ASN A 63 -5.95 -0.63 -7.10
CA ASN A 63 -6.76 -0.92 -8.27
C ASN A 63 -6.03 -0.49 -9.56
N TYR A 64 -5.00 -1.24 -9.94
CA TYR A 64 -4.17 -1.00 -11.11
C TYR A 64 -4.96 -0.86 -12.41
N PRO A 65 -5.93 -1.75 -12.73
CA PRO A 65 -6.66 -1.68 -13.99
C PRO A 65 -7.37 -0.34 -14.22
N LEU A 66 -7.93 0.26 -13.17
CA LEU A 66 -8.72 1.49 -13.30
C LEU A 66 -7.96 2.77 -12.91
N TYR A 67 -6.97 2.69 -12.01
CA TYR A 67 -6.37 3.87 -11.35
C TYR A 67 -4.87 4.06 -11.61
N LEU A 68 -4.22 3.22 -12.44
CA LEU A 68 -2.80 3.43 -12.77
C LEU A 68 -2.59 4.81 -13.42
N GLY A 69 -1.71 5.63 -12.83
CA GLY A 69 -1.41 6.98 -13.30
C GLY A 69 -2.53 8.00 -13.05
N LYS A 70 -3.59 7.64 -12.33
CA LYS A 70 -4.72 8.53 -12.00
C LYS A 70 -4.71 8.89 -10.51
N LYS A 71 -5.52 9.88 -10.15
CA LYS A 71 -5.82 10.19 -8.75
C LYS A 71 -6.50 8.97 -8.13
N TYR A 72 -5.93 8.42 -7.07
CA TYR A 72 -6.43 7.24 -6.36
C TYR A 72 -6.46 7.53 -4.85
N ARG A 73 -7.26 6.77 -4.11
CA ARG A 73 -7.49 6.92 -2.68
C ARG A 73 -6.89 5.78 -1.87
N TYR A 74 -6.91 4.55 -2.35
CA TYR A 74 -6.57 3.37 -1.55
C TYR A 74 -5.37 2.61 -2.10
N PHE A 75 -4.48 2.17 -1.21
CA PHE A 75 -3.53 1.10 -1.52
C PHE A 75 -3.55 0.04 -0.42
N TYR A 76 -3.07 -1.14 -0.80
CA TYR A 76 -2.90 -2.31 0.04
C TYR A 76 -1.41 -2.64 0.11
N ALA A 77 -0.91 -3.09 1.24
CA ALA A 77 0.50 -3.41 1.43
C ALA A 77 0.67 -4.52 2.46
N ILE A 78 1.88 -5.08 2.53
CA ILE A 78 2.29 -5.88 3.67
C ILE A 78 3.07 -5.03 4.67
N SER A 79 2.99 -5.42 5.93
CA SER A 79 3.95 -5.08 6.96
C SER A 79 4.59 -6.35 7.51
N SER A 80 5.81 -6.21 8.01
CA SER A 80 6.49 -7.25 8.74
C SER A 80 7.35 -6.58 9.78
N ASP A 81 6.88 -6.71 11.01
CA ASP A 81 7.64 -6.37 12.18
C ASP A 81 7.94 -7.66 12.93
N VAL A 82 9.21 -8.05 12.90
CA VAL A 82 9.67 -9.31 13.51
C VAL A 82 9.70 -9.21 15.04
N ASP A 83 9.55 -8.01 15.58
CA ASP A 83 9.54 -7.76 17.03
C ASP A 83 8.11 -7.81 17.61
N LEU A 84 7.08 -8.00 16.78
CA LEU A 84 5.68 -8.12 17.20
C LEU A 84 5.24 -9.60 17.27
N GLU A 85 4.28 -9.90 18.16
CA GLU A 85 3.63 -11.22 18.23
C GLU A 85 2.99 -11.65 16.89
N GLN A 86 2.68 -10.68 16.03
CA GLN A 86 2.13 -10.87 14.69
C GLN A 86 3.19 -10.46 13.66
N PRO A 87 4.00 -11.41 13.17
CA PRO A 87 5.20 -11.10 12.40
C PRO A 87 4.90 -10.61 10.96
N GLY A 88 3.64 -10.77 10.52
CA GLY A 88 3.14 -10.34 9.23
C GLY A 88 1.74 -9.74 9.32
N THR A 89 1.50 -8.69 8.54
CA THR A 89 0.23 -7.95 8.54
C THR A 89 -0.09 -7.51 7.13
N LEU A 90 -1.35 -7.61 6.73
CA LEU A 90 -1.89 -6.91 5.57
C LEU A 90 -2.43 -5.56 6.01
N ILE A 91 -2.25 -4.54 5.19
CA ILE A 91 -2.68 -3.17 5.48
C ILE A 91 -3.47 -2.65 4.29
N LYS A 92 -4.60 -2.00 4.56
CA LYS A 92 -5.23 -1.04 3.65
C LYS A 92 -5.00 0.37 4.17
N VAL A 93 -4.60 1.29 3.30
CA VAL A 93 -4.37 2.70 3.63
C VAL A 93 -5.26 3.59 2.79
N ASP A 94 -5.96 4.52 3.44
CA ASP A 94 -6.65 5.64 2.80
C ASP A 94 -5.70 6.84 2.71
N THR A 95 -5.27 7.19 1.51
CA THR A 95 -4.28 8.24 1.27
C THR A 95 -4.82 9.67 1.41
N TYR A 96 -6.14 9.83 1.58
CA TYR A 96 -6.77 11.13 1.78
C TYR A 96 -6.87 11.42 3.27
N THR A 97 -7.51 10.52 4.01
CA THR A 97 -7.71 10.64 5.46
C THR A 97 -6.47 10.24 6.26
N LYS A 98 -5.52 9.52 5.64
CA LYS A 98 -4.27 9.02 6.26
C LYS A 98 -4.56 8.02 7.38
N THR A 99 -5.68 7.31 7.25
CA THR A 99 -6.09 6.23 8.15
C THR A 99 -5.77 4.88 7.53
N GLN A 100 -5.62 3.87 8.38
CA GLN A 100 -5.34 2.50 7.96
C GLN A 100 -6.21 1.50 8.70
N ILE A 101 -6.46 0.36 8.06
CA ILE A 101 -7.04 -0.84 8.67
C ILE A 101 -6.15 -2.03 8.34
N THR A 102 -6.08 -2.99 9.25
CA THR A 102 -5.11 -4.09 9.19
C THR A 102 -5.80 -5.44 9.35
N TRP A 103 -5.22 -6.46 8.73
CA TRP A 103 -5.56 -7.85 8.93
C TRP A 103 -4.29 -8.62 9.25
N SER A 104 -4.37 -9.51 10.22
CA SER A 104 -3.25 -10.32 10.69
C SER A 104 -3.76 -11.55 11.41
N GLU A 105 -2.91 -12.56 11.49
CA GLU A 105 -3.16 -13.79 12.22
C GLU A 105 -1.88 -14.20 12.96
N SER A 106 -2.04 -14.82 14.13
CA SER A 106 -0.90 -15.22 14.96
C SER A 106 0.03 -16.18 14.21
N GLY A 107 1.33 -15.88 14.21
CA GLY A 107 2.35 -16.69 13.53
C GLY A 107 2.28 -16.69 11.99
N ALA A 108 1.35 -15.92 11.40
CA ALA A 108 1.10 -15.91 9.98
C ALA A 108 1.98 -14.89 9.23
N PHE A 109 2.39 -15.28 8.03
CA PHE A 109 3.19 -14.48 7.10
C PHE A 109 2.44 -14.34 5.78
N PRO A 110 1.60 -13.31 5.61
CA PRO A 110 0.91 -13.06 4.36
C PRO A 110 1.89 -12.57 3.27
N SER A 111 1.54 -12.87 2.02
CA SER A 111 2.18 -12.38 0.81
C SER A 111 1.65 -11.01 0.38
N GLU A 112 2.22 -10.46 -0.67
CA GLU A 112 1.72 -9.27 -1.36
C GLU A 112 0.18 -9.33 -1.57
N PRO A 113 -0.59 -8.30 -1.17
CA PRO A 113 -2.05 -8.25 -1.26
C PRO A 113 -2.52 -7.89 -2.67
N ILE A 114 -2.90 -8.88 -3.46
CA ILE A 114 -3.37 -8.68 -4.84
C ILE A 114 -4.82 -8.20 -4.83
N PHE A 115 -5.06 -6.95 -5.19
CA PHE A 115 -6.41 -6.42 -5.39
C PHE A 115 -7.02 -6.98 -6.69
N VAL A 116 -8.28 -7.43 -6.60
CA VAL A 116 -9.10 -7.90 -7.71
C VAL A 116 -10.43 -7.12 -7.67
N PRO A 117 -10.72 -6.27 -8.65
CA PRO A 117 -11.98 -5.51 -8.66
C PRO A 117 -13.17 -6.43 -8.87
N ARG A 118 -14.32 -6.06 -8.29
CA ARG A 118 -15.61 -6.61 -8.72
C ARG A 118 -15.86 -6.22 -10.17
N THR A 119 -16.48 -7.11 -10.95
CA THR A 119 -16.99 -6.76 -12.28
C THR A 119 -17.94 -5.57 -12.18
N ASP A 120 -17.80 -4.60 -13.07
CA ASP A 120 -18.60 -3.36 -13.12
C ASP A 120 -18.56 -2.50 -11.85
N SER A 121 -17.47 -2.58 -11.09
CA SER A 121 -17.24 -1.77 -9.89
C SER A 121 -17.20 -0.26 -10.20
N GLU A 122 -18.00 0.51 -9.47
CA GLU A 122 -17.96 1.99 -9.50
C GLU A 122 -17.06 2.58 -8.40
N ASP A 123 -16.89 1.86 -7.29
CA ASP A 123 -16.03 2.28 -6.18
C ASP A 123 -14.58 1.78 -6.37
N GLU A 124 -13.60 2.58 -5.94
CA GLU A 124 -12.18 2.24 -6.11
C GLU A 124 -11.77 0.94 -5.38
N ASP A 125 -12.37 0.70 -4.22
CA ASP A 125 -12.11 -0.41 -3.31
C ASP A 125 -13.24 -1.45 -3.27
N ASP A 126 -14.13 -1.48 -4.26
CA ASP A 126 -15.11 -2.55 -4.40
C ASP A 126 -14.52 -3.75 -5.15
N GLY A 127 -14.22 -4.79 -4.38
CA GLY A 127 -13.53 -5.98 -4.84
C GLY A 127 -12.97 -6.77 -3.67
N VAL A 128 -12.00 -7.63 -3.96
CA VAL A 128 -11.33 -8.45 -2.96
C VAL A 128 -9.82 -8.25 -2.98
N VAL A 129 -9.19 -8.51 -1.84
CA VAL A 129 -7.73 -8.61 -1.72
C VAL A 129 -7.37 -10.06 -1.47
N LEU A 130 -6.51 -10.62 -2.33
CA LEU A 130 -6.01 -11.98 -2.23
C LEU A 130 -4.59 -11.98 -1.66
N SER A 131 -4.31 -12.88 -0.72
CA SER A 131 -2.96 -13.07 -0.17
C SER A 131 -2.74 -14.54 0.18
N ALA A 132 -1.57 -15.06 -0.18
CA ALA A 132 -1.12 -16.35 0.30
C ALA A 132 -0.59 -16.19 1.73
N VAL A 133 -0.91 -17.13 2.61
CA VAL A 133 -0.50 -17.11 4.02
C VAL A 133 0.30 -18.36 4.34
N LEU A 134 1.42 -18.16 5.01
CA LEU A 134 2.35 -19.21 5.46
C LEU A 134 2.56 -19.10 6.98
N TRP A 135 2.98 -20.19 7.60
CA TRP A 135 3.33 -20.21 9.02
C TRP A 135 4.73 -20.78 9.23
N ALA A 136 5.48 -20.21 10.18
CA ALA A 136 6.85 -20.63 10.44
C ALA A 136 6.95 -22.00 11.11
N ASP A 137 5.93 -22.39 11.88
CA ASP A 137 5.84 -23.67 12.60
C ASP A 137 5.38 -24.83 11.71
N ASN A 138 4.68 -24.54 10.61
CA ASN A 138 4.29 -25.52 9.60
C ASN A 138 4.64 -25.04 8.17
N PRO A 139 5.86 -25.32 7.69
CA PRO A 139 6.34 -24.81 6.40
C PRO A 139 5.61 -25.41 5.18
N ARG A 140 4.76 -26.43 5.36
CA ARG A 140 3.96 -27.03 4.29
C ARG A 140 2.51 -26.53 4.27
N ALA A 141 2.05 -25.89 5.33
CA ALA A 141 0.72 -25.30 5.38
C ALA A 141 0.69 -24.02 4.55
N VAL A 142 -0.30 -23.92 3.66
CA VAL A 142 -0.56 -22.73 2.86
C VAL A 142 -2.05 -22.43 2.91
N ALA A 143 -2.38 -21.14 3.10
CA ALA A 143 -3.70 -20.66 2.77
C ALA A 143 -3.67 -19.62 1.66
N MET A 144 -4.79 -19.48 0.96
CA MET A 144 -5.12 -18.31 0.16
C MET A 144 -6.32 -17.64 0.84
N VAL A 145 -6.12 -16.46 1.41
CA VAL A 145 -7.19 -15.67 2.02
C VAL A 145 -7.77 -14.69 1.01
N ALA A 146 -9.08 -14.47 1.08
CA ALA A 146 -9.78 -13.42 0.36
C ALA A 146 -10.39 -12.46 1.39
N LEU A 147 -9.97 -11.21 1.36
CA LEU A 147 -10.52 -10.14 2.18
C LEU A 147 -11.46 -9.27 1.34
N ASP A 148 -12.56 -8.81 1.91
CA ASP A 148 -13.34 -7.72 1.34
C ASP A 148 -12.47 -6.47 1.30
N ALA A 149 -12.24 -5.89 0.12
CA ALA A 149 -11.27 -4.83 -0.02
C ALA A 149 -11.71 -3.52 0.67
N LYS A 150 -13.02 -3.35 0.92
CA LYS A 150 -13.60 -2.17 1.57
C LYS A 150 -13.43 -2.20 3.09
N SER A 151 -13.97 -3.24 3.74
CA SER A 151 -13.97 -3.46 5.19
C SER A 151 -12.69 -4.12 5.71
N PHE A 152 -11.95 -4.79 4.82
CA PHE A 152 -10.76 -5.58 5.14
C PHE A 152 -11.01 -6.78 6.06
N ILE A 153 -12.27 -7.23 6.09
CA ILE A 153 -12.71 -8.42 6.80
C ILE A 153 -12.54 -9.63 5.87
N GLU A 154 -12.11 -10.75 6.44
CA GLU A 154 -11.99 -12.00 5.69
C GLU A 154 -13.36 -12.53 5.24
N LEU A 155 -13.48 -12.76 3.93
CA LEU A 155 -14.65 -13.38 3.31
C LEU A 155 -14.54 -14.91 3.31
N GLY A 156 -13.32 -15.42 3.25
CA GLY A 156 -13.02 -16.83 3.34
C GLY A 156 -11.59 -17.15 2.93
N ARG A 157 -11.23 -18.43 3.03
CA ARG A 157 -9.92 -18.93 2.66
C ARG A 157 -9.97 -20.35 2.12
N VAL A 158 -8.97 -20.69 1.31
CA VAL A 158 -8.64 -22.07 0.94
C VAL A 158 -7.40 -22.46 1.72
N LEU A 159 -7.41 -23.64 2.36
CA LEU A 159 -6.27 -24.21 3.06
C LEU A 159 -5.79 -25.48 2.34
N PHE A 160 -4.49 -25.65 2.17
CA PHE A 160 -3.92 -26.88 1.63
C PHE A 160 -2.54 -27.17 2.22
N GLU A 161 -2.15 -28.44 2.18
CA GLU A 161 -0.81 -28.90 2.54
C GLU A 161 -0.01 -29.16 1.26
N ALA A 162 1.10 -28.45 1.11
CA ALA A 162 1.99 -28.62 -0.02
C ALA A 162 2.86 -29.89 0.14
N PRO A 163 3.30 -30.54 -0.96
CA PRO A 163 4.19 -31.69 -0.90
C PRO A 163 5.54 -31.43 -0.21
N GLY A 164 5.95 -30.16 -0.09
CA GLY A 164 7.17 -29.73 0.57
C GLY A 164 7.09 -28.28 1.06
N PRO A 165 8.15 -27.76 1.71
CA PRO A 165 8.18 -26.40 2.23
C PRO A 165 7.89 -25.34 1.17
N VAL A 166 7.01 -24.39 1.48
CA VAL A 166 6.65 -23.29 0.59
C VAL A 166 7.35 -22.01 1.02
N PRO A 167 8.25 -21.44 0.19
CA PRO A 167 8.90 -20.18 0.51
C PRO A 167 7.93 -19.00 0.34
N LYS A 168 8.19 -17.93 1.10
CA LYS A 168 7.47 -16.66 0.95
C LYS A 168 7.67 -16.10 -0.46
N CYS A 169 6.58 -15.86 -1.18
CA CYS A 169 6.61 -15.18 -2.47
C CYS A 169 6.77 -13.66 -2.32
N LEU A 170 7.34 -13.01 -3.34
CA LEU A 170 7.49 -11.56 -3.39
C LEU A 170 6.32 -10.91 -4.14
N HIS A 171 6.17 -11.23 -5.42
CA HIS A 171 5.15 -10.63 -6.29
C HIS A 171 4.29 -11.67 -6.97
N GLY A 172 3.10 -11.24 -7.39
CA GLY A 172 2.18 -12.07 -8.18
C GLY A 172 1.21 -11.24 -9.01
N TRP A 173 0.35 -11.93 -9.76
CA TRP A 173 -0.70 -11.29 -10.55
C TRP A 173 -1.95 -12.16 -10.57
N TYR A 174 -3.13 -11.53 -10.57
CA TYR A 174 -4.39 -12.22 -10.81
C TYR A 174 -4.77 -12.12 -12.28
N ALA A 175 -4.75 -13.26 -12.98
CA ALA A 175 -5.21 -13.33 -14.36
C ALA A 175 -6.67 -13.79 -14.38
N SER A 176 -7.58 -12.88 -14.73
CA SER A 176 -8.96 -13.26 -14.99
C SER A 176 -9.02 -14.14 -16.25
N ARG A 177 -9.72 -15.27 -16.18
CA ARG A 177 -10.08 -16.02 -17.38
C ARG A 177 -11.33 -15.38 -17.98
N TYR A 178 -11.13 -14.55 -18.98
CA TYR A 178 -12.14 -14.30 -20.01
C TYR A 178 -11.77 -15.12 -21.23
#